data_AF-A0AAE8HUU5-F1
#
_entry.id   AF-A0AAE8HUU5-F1
#
_cell.length_a   1.000
_cell.length_b   1.000
_cell.length_c   1.000
_cell.angle_alpha   90.00
_cell.angle_beta   90.00
_cell.angle_gamma   90.00
#
_symmetry.space_group_name_H-M   'P 1'
#
loop_
_entity.id
_entity.type
_entity.pdbx_description
1 polymer ?
#
loop_
_entity_poly.entity_id
_entity_poly.type
_entity_poly.pdbx_seq_one_letter_code
_entity_poly.pdbx_strand_id
1 'polypeptide(L)'
;MSGDAALQTTRQHHHNEVASAPTYARAIMWSMAVARTRRLEIDWSAIRAEFDGIRAAIIPFRVASEQDIERCKLSDMTHGMIASKLVEDWRRNDCVVILDKEKRERLTDLAYMLGFSDDDNFTDDKYKNDGRPNWRQLEELLSQQTVNTEFLHLWSLLNFYFGVYVELYLGNEAIYKREFHQCMMSIGDATQIQRHWYAHWMHETVQSKSRDIGDARSELIAVIENIKAGELKPWGPYQVEWYECMLEKRKGSGGRPDQYSGDLKTSYTKISLAEISRMVQDPLVPRRVLPPLSANRFERA
;
A
#
# COMPACT_ATOMS: atom_id res chain seq x y z
N MET A 1 -56.53 25.47 -38.82
CA MET A 1 -56.76 24.00 -38.83
C MET A 1 -55.90 23.47 -37.69
N SER A 2 -56.37 23.51 -36.44
CA SER A 2 -57.34 22.57 -35.82
C SER A 2 -56.73 21.17 -35.72
N GLY A 3 -56.59 20.49 -34.57
CA GLY A 3 -56.89 20.73 -33.15
C GLY A 3 -55.91 19.87 -32.33
N ASP A 4 -55.50 20.21 -31.11
CA ASP A 4 -56.24 20.26 -29.84
C ASP A 4 -56.83 18.93 -29.32
N ALA A 5 -56.48 18.68 -28.04
CA ALA A 5 -57.06 17.77 -27.05
C ALA A 5 -56.71 16.27 -27.07
N ALA A 6 -55.97 15.81 -26.04
CA ALA A 6 -56.59 15.13 -24.89
C ALA A 6 -55.58 14.83 -23.75
N LEU A 7 -55.87 15.45 -22.61
CA LEU A 7 -55.47 15.08 -21.25
C LEU A 7 -56.16 13.78 -20.80
N GLN A 8 -55.56 13.10 -19.79
CA GLN A 8 -56.19 12.15 -18.85
C GLN A 8 -56.62 10.79 -19.45
N THR A 9 -56.48 9.60 -18.87
CA THR A 9 -56.36 9.06 -17.50
C THR A 9 -56.11 7.54 -17.71
N THR A 10 -55.38 6.77 -16.89
CA THR A 10 -55.90 5.84 -15.86
C THR A 10 -54.72 4.89 -15.52
N ARG A 11 -54.05 4.98 -14.35
CA ARG A 11 -54.19 4.15 -13.13
C ARG A 11 -53.97 2.62 -13.29
N GLN A 12 -53.16 2.08 -12.37
CA GLN A 12 -53.05 0.68 -11.88
C GLN A 12 -52.23 -0.30 -12.76
N HIS A 13 -51.31 -1.15 -12.29
CA HIS A 13 -50.89 -1.64 -10.95
C HIS A 13 -49.47 -2.26 -11.05
N HIS A 14 -48.63 -2.03 -10.03
CA HIS A 14 -47.53 -2.87 -9.46
C HIS A 14 -46.52 -1.91 -8.79
N HIS A 15 -46.73 -1.52 -7.53
CA HIS A 15 -46.41 -2.25 -6.31
C HIS A 15 -44.98 -2.82 -6.25
N ASN A 16 -44.25 -2.31 -5.24
CA ASN A 16 -43.09 -2.87 -4.55
C ASN A 16 -41.72 -2.74 -5.24
N GLU A 17 -40.93 -1.76 -4.79
CA GLU A 17 -39.64 -2.01 -4.12
C GLU A 17 -39.11 -0.71 -3.50
N VAL A 18 -39.55 -0.47 -2.26
CA VAL A 18 -38.85 0.36 -1.28
C VAL A 18 -38.32 -0.62 -0.22
N ALA A 19 -37.07 -1.05 -0.39
CA ALA A 19 -36.22 -1.76 0.59
C ALA A 19 -34.83 -1.79 -0.05
N SER A 20 -33.71 -1.33 0.52
CA SER A 20 -33.27 -1.34 1.91
C SER A 20 -32.19 -0.26 2.10
N ALA A 21 -32.55 0.87 2.73
CA ALA A 21 -31.55 1.65 3.48
C ALA A 21 -31.44 0.98 4.87
N PRO A 22 -30.23 0.71 5.39
CA PRO A 22 -30.09 -0.14 6.56
C PRO A 22 -30.78 0.51 7.76
N THR A 23 -31.55 -0.33 8.44
CA THR A 23 -32.43 -0.16 9.58
C THR A 23 -31.86 0.66 10.76
N TYR A 24 -30.58 1.01 10.73
CA TYR A 24 -29.87 1.76 11.79
C TYR A 24 -30.27 3.24 11.89
N ALA A 25 -30.45 3.95 10.78
CA ALA A 25 -30.69 5.41 10.83
C ALA A 25 -32.11 5.77 11.34
N ARG A 26 -33.09 4.88 11.16
CA ARG A 26 -34.45 5.06 11.70
C ARG A 26 -34.57 4.70 13.18
N ALA A 27 -33.73 3.80 13.68
CA ALA A 27 -33.71 3.44 15.10
C ALA A 27 -33.24 4.61 15.99
N ILE A 28 -32.32 5.44 15.48
CA ILE A 28 -31.76 6.59 16.22
C ILE A 28 -32.76 7.76 16.30
N MET A 29 -33.62 7.96 15.29
CA MET A 29 -34.59 9.08 15.30
C MET A 29 -35.94 8.76 15.96
N TRP A 30 -36.32 7.49 16.07
CA TRP A 30 -37.58 7.11 16.73
C TRP A 30 -37.45 6.94 18.26
N SER A 31 -36.23 6.78 18.78
CA SER A 31 -35.98 6.67 20.22
C SER A 31 -36.14 7.99 21.00
N MET A 32 -36.08 9.15 20.32
CA MET A 32 -36.19 10.45 20.98
C MET A 32 -37.64 10.94 21.17
N ALA A 33 -38.63 10.34 20.50
CA ALA A 33 -40.02 10.81 20.53
C ALA A 33 -40.93 10.11 21.56
N VAL A 34 -40.48 9.02 22.20
CA VAL A 34 -41.28 8.25 23.18
C VAL A 34 -40.69 8.39 24.60
N ALA A 35 -39.95 9.46 24.87
CA ALA A 35 -39.49 9.82 26.21
C ALA A 35 -40.59 10.54 27.00
N ARG A 36 -41.70 9.86 27.27
CA ARG A 36 -42.61 10.23 28.36
C ARG A 36 -42.58 9.12 29.41
N THR A 37 -41.87 9.39 30.50
CA THR A 37 -42.02 8.74 31.81
C THR A 37 -41.83 7.23 31.86
N ARG A 38 -40.66 6.75 31.43
CA ARG A 38 -40.01 5.60 32.05
C ARG A 38 -38.60 6.02 32.40
N ARG A 39 -38.12 5.74 33.62
CA ARG A 39 -36.68 5.73 33.88
C ARG A 39 -36.12 4.76 32.83
N LEU A 40 -35.35 5.28 31.87
CA LEU A 40 -34.57 4.46 30.97
C LEU A 40 -33.53 3.80 31.88
N GLU A 41 -33.85 2.62 32.40
CA GLU A 41 -32.86 1.75 33.02
C GLU A 41 -31.85 1.41 31.94
N ILE A 42 -30.59 1.64 32.25
CA ILE A 42 -29.49 1.36 31.34
C ILE A 42 -29.33 -0.14 31.29
N ASP A 43 -29.45 -0.72 30.09
CA ASP A 43 -29.18 -2.13 29.87
C ASP A 43 -27.67 -2.36 29.79
N TRP A 44 -27.05 -2.58 30.95
CA TRP A 44 -25.62 -2.88 31.06
C TRP A 44 -25.21 -4.16 30.34
N SER A 45 -26.14 -5.11 30.14
CA SER A 45 -25.86 -6.33 29.40
C SER A 45 -25.67 -6.04 27.90
N ALA A 46 -26.48 -5.14 27.34
CA ALA A 46 -26.34 -4.69 25.96
C ALA A 46 -25.04 -3.90 25.75
N ILE A 47 -24.71 -2.97 26.67
CA ILE A 47 -23.44 -2.20 26.60
C ILE A 47 -22.23 -3.13 26.68
N ARG A 48 -22.27 -4.14 27.57
CA ARG A 48 -21.19 -5.13 27.67
C ARG A 48 -21.04 -5.96 26.40
N ALA A 49 -22.15 -6.40 25.82
CA ALA A 49 -22.13 -7.15 24.56
C ALA A 49 -21.56 -6.31 23.40
N GLU A 50 -21.91 -5.02 23.32
CA GLU A 50 -21.35 -4.10 22.34
C GLU A 50 -19.85 -3.91 22.54
N PHE A 51 -19.40 -3.70 23.79
CA PHE A 51 -17.98 -3.59 24.12
C PHE A 51 -17.18 -4.84 23.70
N ASP A 52 -17.66 -6.03 24.07
CA ASP A 52 -17.01 -7.28 23.73
C ASP A 52 -17.03 -7.52 22.20
N GLY A 53 -18.10 -7.09 21.52
CA GLY A 53 -18.23 -7.12 20.07
C GLY A 53 -17.22 -6.21 19.37
N ILE A 54 -17.06 -4.97 19.83
CA ILE A 54 -16.03 -4.03 19.33
C ILE A 54 -14.64 -4.67 19.52
N ARG A 55 -14.34 -5.16 20.73
CA ARG A 55 -13.04 -5.77 21.03
C ARG A 55 -12.74 -6.99 20.14
N ALA A 56 -13.75 -7.80 19.84
CA ALA A 56 -13.61 -8.95 18.95
C ALA A 56 -13.52 -8.57 17.46
N ALA A 57 -14.14 -7.46 17.05
CA ALA A 57 -14.16 -6.99 15.68
C ALA A 57 -12.89 -6.24 15.27
N ILE A 58 -12.15 -5.66 16.23
CA ILE A 58 -10.91 -4.99 15.89
C ILE A 58 -9.78 -6.02 15.71
N ILE A 59 -9.34 -6.16 14.46
CA ILE A 59 -8.25 -7.05 14.07
C ILE A 59 -6.93 -6.31 14.26
N PRO A 60 -5.90 -6.89 14.91
CA PRO A 60 -4.56 -6.31 14.94
C PRO A 60 -4.04 -6.08 13.53
N PHE A 61 -3.75 -4.83 13.20
CA PHE A 61 -3.24 -4.45 11.88
C PHE A 61 -1.90 -3.71 12.01
N ARG A 62 -0.98 -4.02 11.09
CA ARG A 62 0.30 -3.32 10.99
C ARG A 62 0.17 -2.19 9.98
N VAL A 63 0.50 -0.96 10.39
CA VAL A 63 0.68 0.15 9.44
C VAL A 63 2.11 0.11 8.91
N ALA A 64 2.25 -0.01 7.59
CA ALA A 64 3.56 -0.07 6.94
C ALA A 64 4.29 1.28 6.98
N SER A 65 5.57 1.28 7.35
CA SER A 65 6.42 2.47 7.22
C SER A 65 6.74 2.78 5.74
N GLU A 66 7.21 3.99 5.44
CA GLU A 66 7.69 4.33 4.09
C GLU A 66 8.82 3.39 3.64
N GLN A 67 9.70 2.99 4.57
CA GLN A 67 10.77 2.04 4.28
C GLN A 67 10.26 0.61 4.03
N ASP A 68 9.22 0.17 4.74
CA ASP A 68 8.58 -1.13 4.48
C ASP A 68 7.94 -1.15 3.08
N ILE A 69 7.28 -0.05 2.70
CA ILE A 69 6.67 0.11 1.38
C ILE A 69 7.74 0.07 0.28
N GLU A 70 8.85 0.79 0.47
CA GLU A 70 9.95 0.77 -0.48
C GLU A 70 10.58 -0.62 -0.61
N ARG A 71 10.80 -1.32 0.51
CA ARG A 71 11.27 -2.71 0.49
C ARG A 71 10.29 -3.65 -0.19
N CYS A 72 8.98 -3.46 -0.04
CA CYS A 72 7.98 -4.22 -0.79
C CYS A 72 8.07 -3.98 -2.29
N LYS A 73 8.19 -2.73 -2.73
CA LYS A 73 8.35 -2.41 -4.17
C LYS A 73 9.59 -3.09 -4.73
N LEU A 74 10.70 -2.98 -4.02
CA LEU A 74 11.97 -3.62 -4.39
C LEU A 74 11.87 -5.15 -4.38
N SER A 75 11.18 -5.73 -3.40
CA SER A 75 10.91 -7.17 -3.35
C SER A 75 10.16 -7.63 -4.59
N ASP A 76 9.10 -6.92 -4.97
CA ASP A 76 8.29 -7.24 -6.13
C ASP A 76 9.08 -7.08 -7.46
N MET A 77 9.77 -5.96 -7.64
CA MET A 77 10.64 -5.70 -8.81
C MET A 77 11.79 -6.70 -8.94
N THR A 78 12.21 -7.32 -7.84
CA THR A 78 13.28 -8.34 -7.82
C THR A 78 12.72 -9.75 -7.65
N HIS A 79 11.42 -9.96 -7.89
CA HIS A 79 10.76 -11.26 -7.79
C HIS A 79 11.06 -12.01 -6.46
N GLY A 80 11.16 -11.27 -5.36
CA GLY A 80 11.37 -11.80 -4.02
C GLY A 80 12.84 -11.95 -3.60
N MET A 81 13.82 -11.54 -4.41
CA MET A 81 15.24 -11.62 -4.01
C MET A 81 15.59 -10.65 -2.87
N ILE A 82 14.89 -9.51 -2.80
CA ILE A 82 14.91 -8.64 -1.62
C ILE A 82 13.78 -9.11 -0.69
N ALA A 83 14.14 -9.56 0.50
CA ALA A 83 13.16 -9.98 1.50
C ALA A 83 12.36 -8.77 2.01
N SER A 84 11.04 -8.91 2.06
CA SER A 84 10.15 -7.93 2.70
C SER A 84 9.29 -8.61 3.75
N LYS A 85 9.51 -8.22 5.00
CA LYS A 85 8.69 -8.68 6.13
C LYS A 85 7.22 -8.34 5.94
N LEU A 86 6.91 -7.20 5.30
CA LEU A 86 5.52 -6.82 5.04
C LEU A 86 4.84 -7.77 4.04
N VAL A 87 5.56 -8.28 3.02
CA VAL A 87 5.04 -9.32 2.11
C VAL A 87 4.82 -10.65 2.85
N GLU A 88 5.73 -11.02 3.75
CA GLU A 88 5.62 -12.24 4.56
C GLU A 88 4.47 -12.15 5.58
N ASP A 89 4.37 -11.03 6.30
CA ASP A 89 3.33 -10.73 7.27
C ASP A 89 1.97 -10.69 6.57
N TRP A 90 1.87 -10.10 5.38
CA TRP A 90 0.62 -10.07 4.61
C TRP A 90 0.09 -11.45 4.22
N ARG A 91 1.00 -12.38 3.91
CA ARG A 91 0.60 -13.77 3.62
C ARG A 91 0.08 -14.51 4.86
N ARG A 92 0.44 -14.03 6.05
CA ARG A 92 0.15 -14.70 7.33
C ARG A 92 -0.98 -14.01 8.13
N ASN A 93 -1.12 -12.70 7.99
CA ASN A 93 -1.98 -11.82 8.79
C ASN A 93 -2.77 -10.87 7.89
N ASP A 94 -3.91 -10.40 8.38
CA ASP A 94 -4.69 -9.31 7.77
C ASP A 94 -4.00 -7.95 7.97
N CYS A 95 -2.84 -7.75 7.34
CA CYS A 95 -2.16 -6.46 7.37
C CYS A 95 -2.72 -5.53 6.27
N VAL A 96 -3.01 -4.29 6.65
CA VAL A 96 -3.49 -3.27 5.71
C VAL A 96 -2.32 -2.39 5.29
N VAL A 97 -2.04 -2.37 3.99
CA VAL A 97 -1.06 -1.43 3.42
C VAL A 97 -1.81 -0.24 2.85
N ILE A 98 -1.95 0.82 3.66
CA ILE A 98 -2.40 2.11 3.14
C ILE A 98 -1.21 2.80 2.46
N LEU A 99 -1.38 3.14 1.19
CA LEU A 99 -0.33 3.80 0.39
C LEU A 99 -0.36 5.32 0.55
N ASP A 100 -1.52 5.87 0.87
CA ASP A 100 -1.71 7.29 1.17
C ASP A 100 -1.12 7.65 2.54
N LYS A 101 -0.23 8.65 2.56
CA LYS A 101 0.53 9.01 3.76
C LYS A 101 -0.36 9.55 4.88
N GLU A 102 -1.30 10.43 4.55
CA GLU A 102 -2.20 11.04 5.54
C GLU A 102 -3.11 9.98 6.18
N LYS A 103 -3.68 9.08 5.36
CA LYS A 103 -4.47 7.95 5.85
C LYS A 103 -3.64 6.97 6.67
N ARG A 104 -2.35 6.74 6.33
CA ARG A 104 -1.45 5.94 7.17
C ARG A 104 -1.26 6.57 8.54
N GLU A 105 -0.93 7.85 8.59
CA GLU A 105 -0.73 8.57 9.85
C GLU A 105 -1.98 8.49 10.72
N ARG A 106 -3.16 8.72 10.13
CA ARG A 106 -4.44 8.60 10.82
C ARG A 106 -4.74 7.16 11.30
N LEU A 107 -4.43 6.14 10.51
CA LEU A 107 -4.59 4.74 10.93
C LEU A 107 -3.60 4.36 12.03
N THR A 108 -2.37 4.89 12.00
CA THR A 108 -1.39 4.69 13.08
C THR A 108 -1.90 5.32 14.37
N ASP A 109 -2.40 6.55 14.31
CA ASP A 109 -3.02 7.23 15.44
C ASP A 109 -4.21 6.40 15.97
N LEU A 110 -5.06 5.85 15.09
CA LEU A 110 -6.20 5.02 15.47
C LEU A 110 -5.80 3.67 16.07
N ALA A 111 -4.83 2.96 15.49
CA ALA A 111 -4.31 1.71 16.02
C ALA A 111 -3.80 1.92 17.46
N TYR A 112 -3.12 3.04 17.66
CA TYR A 112 -2.62 3.45 18.96
C TYR A 112 -3.77 3.75 19.94
N MET A 113 -4.74 4.57 19.53
CA MET A 113 -5.90 4.90 20.38
C MET A 113 -6.78 3.68 20.66
N LEU A 114 -6.82 2.69 19.77
CA LEU A 114 -7.52 1.43 20.02
C LEU A 114 -6.66 0.41 20.79
N GLY A 115 -5.45 0.75 21.22
CA GLY A 115 -4.65 -0.07 22.13
C GLY A 115 -3.92 -1.27 21.50
N PHE A 116 -3.64 -1.24 20.19
CA PHE A 116 -2.99 -2.33 19.45
C PHE A 116 -1.46 -2.38 19.52
N SER A 117 -0.81 -1.55 20.33
CA SER A 117 0.65 -1.58 20.40
C SER A 117 1.15 -2.72 21.31
N ASP A 118 1.31 -3.91 20.74
CA ASP A 118 2.23 -4.94 21.26
C ASP A 118 3.71 -4.56 21.02
N ASP A 119 3.99 -3.38 20.45
CA ASP A 119 5.35 -2.86 20.35
C ASP A 119 5.80 -2.28 21.69
N ASP A 120 6.48 -3.12 22.49
CA ASP A 120 7.30 -2.71 23.64
C ASP A 120 8.37 -1.65 23.28
N ASN A 121 8.56 -1.36 21.99
CA ASN A 121 9.56 -0.42 21.46
C ASN A 121 8.98 0.91 20.92
N PHE A 122 7.68 1.19 21.05
CA PHE A 122 7.14 2.48 20.61
C PHE A 122 7.43 3.57 21.65
N THR A 123 8.65 4.10 21.64
CA THR A 123 9.14 5.14 22.55
C THR A 123 8.68 6.56 22.18
N ASP A 124 7.75 6.71 21.25
CA ASP A 124 7.37 8.02 20.72
C ASP A 124 6.62 8.86 21.77
N ASP A 125 7.28 9.93 22.23
CA ASP A 125 6.80 10.81 23.31
C ASP A 125 5.47 11.48 22.96
N LYS A 126 5.14 11.60 21.66
CA LYS A 126 3.89 12.19 21.15
C LYS A 126 2.65 11.60 21.82
N TYR A 127 2.68 10.31 22.14
CA TYR A 127 1.48 9.60 22.57
C TYR A 127 1.49 9.18 24.04
N LYS A 128 2.58 9.43 24.77
CA LYS A 128 2.71 9.05 26.20
C LYS A 128 1.68 9.75 27.12
N ASN A 129 1.08 10.85 26.67
CA ASN A 129 0.21 11.71 27.49
C ASN A 129 -1.23 11.87 26.99
N ASP A 130 -1.63 11.25 25.87
CA ASP A 130 -2.83 11.66 25.11
C ASP A 130 -4.12 10.88 25.43
N GLY A 131 -4.29 10.37 26.65
CA GLY A 131 -5.59 9.82 27.06
C GLY A 131 -6.02 8.60 26.24
N ARG A 132 -5.12 7.63 26.09
CA ARG A 132 -5.46 6.31 25.51
C ARG A 132 -6.77 5.80 26.13
N PRO A 133 -7.72 5.29 25.33
CA PRO A 133 -8.77 4.41 25.81
C PRO A 133 -8.14 3.27 26.60
N ASN A 134 -8.12 3.42 27.92
CA ASN A 134 -7.63 2.37 28.79
C ASN A 134 -8.73 1.30 28.84
N TRP A 135 -8.62 0.30 27.96
CA TRP A 135 -9.55 -0.82 27.88
C TRP A 135 -9.83 -1.44 29.24
N ARG A 136 -8.81 -1.55 30.09
CA ARG A 136 -8.97 -2.08 31.46
C ARG A 136 -9.81 -1.16 32.32
N GLN A 137 -9.59 0.15 32.24
CA GLN A 137 -10.39 1.13 32.97
C GLN A 137 -11.84 1.15 32.51
N LEU A 138 -12.10 1.04 31.21
CA LEU A 138 -13.46 0.93 30.70
C LEU A 138 -14.12 -0.40 31.10
N GLU A 139 -13.38 -1.51 31.12
CA GLU A 139 -13.85 -2.79 31.68
C GLU A 139 -14.22 -2.69 33.15
N GLU A 140 -13.38 -2.02 33.96
CA GLU A 140 -13.63 -1.77 35.38
C GLU A 140 -14.90 -0.93 35.57
N LEU A 141 -15.06 0.16 34.80
CA LEU A 141 -16.25 1.01 34.86
C LEU A 141 -17.52 0.27 34.42
N LEU A 142 -17.44 -0.58 33.39
CA LEU A 142 -18.54 -1.46 32.97
C LEU A 142 -18.92 -2.47 34.06
N SER A 143 -17.94 -3.01 34.78
CA SER A 143 -18.18 -3.96 35.87
C SER A 143 -18.89 -3.29 37.07
N GLN A 144 -18.63 -2.01 37.29
CA GLN A 144 -19.26 -1.20 38.33
C GLN A 144 -20.70 -0.80 37.96
N GLN A 145 -21.10 -0.92 36.69
CA GLN A 145 -22.45 -0.57 36.21
C GLN A 145 -22.91 0.82 36.65
N THR A 146 -21.99 1.79 36.62
CA THR A 146 -22.28 3.18 36.98
C THR A 146 -21.93 4.11 35.83
N VAL A 147 -22.86 5.01 35.52
CA VAL A 147 -22.60 6.09 34.57
C VAL A 147 -22.00 7.25 35.35
N ASN A 148 -20.71 7.46 35.17
CA ASN A 148 -20.02 8.67 35.58
C ASN A 148 -19.45 9.39 34.34
N THR A 149 -18.95 10.61 34.54
CA THR A 149 -18.37 11.43 33.46
C THR A 149 -17.20 10.73 32.77
N GLU A 150 -16.43 9.94 33.50
CA GLU A 150 -15.29 9.20 32.98
C GLU A 150 -15.72 8.05 32.06
N PHE A 151 -16.72 7.26 32.47
CA PHE A 151 -17.35 6.23 31.65
C PHE A 151 -17.90 6.82 30.36
N LEU A 152 -18.67 7.91 30.45
CA LEU A 152 -19.23 8.55 29.26
C LEU A 152 -18.14 9.03 28.30
N HIS A 153 -17.05 9.57 28.84
CA HIS A 153 -15.92 10.03 28.04
C HIS A 153 -15.21 8.88 27.32
N LEU A 154 -14.80 7.84 28.06
CA LEU A 154 -14.09 6.69 27.52
C LEU A 154 -14.96 5.87 26.55
N TRP A 155 -16.24 5.69 26.87
CA TRP A 155 -17.20 5.01 26.00
C TRP A 155 -17.40 5.76 24.68
N SER A 156 -17.53 7.08 24.73
CA SER A 156 -17.69 7.92 23.52
C SER A 156 -16.43 7.91 22.65
N LEU A 157 -15.25 7.99 23.28
CA LEU A 157 -13.97 7.91 22.56
C LEU A 157 -13.81 6.55 21.85
N LEU A 158 -14.10 5.44 22.55
CA LEU A 158 -14.02 4.12 21.96
C LEU A 158 -14.93 3.99 20.73
N ASN A 159 -16.20 4.40 20.86
CA ASN A 159 -17.16 4.32 19.76
C ASN A 159 -16.75 5.20 18.57
N PHE A 160 -16.25 6.41 18.85
CA PHE A 160 -15.74 7.31 17.81
C PHE A 160 -14.58 6.67 17.05
N TYR A 161 -13.54 6.20 17.75
CA TYR A 161 -12.36 5.61 17.10
C TYR A 161 -12.69 4.30 16.40
N PHE A 162 -13.59 3.48 16.95
CA PHE A 162 -14.06 2.27 16.29
C PHE A 162 -14.82 2.58 15.00
N GLY A 163 -15.69 3.59 15.00
CA GLY A 163 -16.38 4.04 13.79
C GLY A 163 -15.40 4.45 12.69
N VAL A 164 -14.39 5.24 13.03
CA VAL A 164 -13.34 5.65 12.07
C VAL A 164 -12.50 4.44 11.62
N TYR A 165 -12.21 3.49 12.51
CA TYR A 165 -11.54 2.23 12.14
C TYR A 165 -12.36 1.43 11.14
N VAL A 166 -13.66 1.26 11.35
CA VAL A 166 -14.55 0.53 10.42
C VAL A 166 -14.55 1.18 9.03
N GLU A 167 -14.67 2.51 8.97
CA GLU A 167 -14.64 3.26 7.71
C GLU A 167 -13.32 3.10 6.96
N LEU A 168 -12.19 3.15 7.68
CA LEU A 168 -10.86 3.09 7.07
C LEU A 168 -10.37 1.66 6.79
N TYR A 169 -10.72 0.69 7.64
CA TYR A 169 -10.25 -0.70 7.56
C TYR A 169 -11.16 -1.56 6.67
N LEU A 170 -12.42 -1.76 7.08
CA LEU A 170 -13.35 -2.67 6.38
C LEU A 170 -13.72 -2.16 4.99
N GLY A 171 -13.75 -0.85 4.79
CA GLY A 171 -14.02 -0.25 3.47
C GLY A 171 -12.89 -0.46 2.46
N ASN A 172 -11.65 -0.71 2.91
CA ASN A 172 -10.47 -0.71 2.05
C ASN A 172 -9.76 -2.08 1.95
N GLU A 173 -9.99 -2.99 2.90
CA GLU A 173 -9.30 -4.28 2.98
C GLU A 173 -9.40 -5.09 1.68
N ALA A 174 -10.61 -5.25 1.13
CA ALA A 174 -10.85 -6.04 -0.07
C ALA A 174 -10.20 -5.42 -1.33
N ILE A 175 -10.17 -4.09 -1.41
CA ILE A 175 -9.57 -3.35 -2.53
C ILE A 175 -8.07 -3.56 -2.50
N TYR A 176 -7.43 -3.32 -1.36
CA TYR A 176 -5.98 -3.47 -1.24
C TYR A 176 -5.55 -4.92 -1.38
N LYS A 177 -6.22 -5.90 -0.77
CA LYS A 177 -5.85 -7.31 -0.96
C LYS A 177 -5.88 -7.76 -2.42
N ARG A 178 -6.82 -7.25 -3.22
CA ARG A 178 -6.96 -7.61 -4.63
C ARG A 178 -6.02 -6.84 -5.56
N GLU A 179 -5.76 -5.57 -5.26
CA GLU A 179 -5.10 -4.64 -6.19
C GLU A 179 -3.70 -4.19 -5.71
N PHE A 180 -3.23 -4.66 -4.56
CA PHE A 180 -1.95 -4.24 -3.95
C PHE A 180 -0.77 -4.28 -4.93
N HIS A 181 -0.60 -5.37 -5.66
CA HIS A 181 0.48 -5.50 -6.64
C HIS A 181 0.37 -4.42 -7.73
N GLN A 182 -0.84 -4.15 -8.24
CA GLN A 182 -1.07 -3.08 -9.22
C GLN A 182 -0.79 -1.69 -8.62
N CYS A 183 -1.18 -1.45 -7.38
CA CYS A 183 -0.90 -0.19 -6.69
C CYS A 183 0.60 -0.01 -6.38
N MET A 184 1.31 -1.07 -6.02
CA MET A 184 2.76 -1.00 -5.79
C MET A 184 3.53 -0.77 -7.09
N MET A 185 3.08 -1.40 -8.18
CA MET A 185 3.61 -1.15 -9.52
C MET A 185 3.32 0.25 -10.04
N SER A 186 2.15 0.83 -9.74
CA SER A 186 1.81 2.19 -10.21
C SER A 186 2.58 3.31 -9.50
N ILE A 187 3.06 3.07 -8.28
CA ILE A 187 3.82 4.04 -7.47
C ILE A 187 5.34 3.70 -7.47
N GLY A 188 5.74 2.61 -8.11
CA GLY A 188 7.14 2.19 -8.22
C GLY A 188 7.86 2.81 -9.41
N ASP A 189 9.11 3.22 -9.25
CA ASP A 189 10.00 3.45 -10.40
C ASP A 189 10.44 2.07 -10.93
N ALA A 190 9.72 1.56 -11.93
CA ALA A 190 10.01 0.26 -12.55
C ALA A 190 11.46 0.15 -13.10
N THR A 191 12.16 1.28 -13.26
CA THR A 191 13.55 1.31 -13.73
C THR A 191 14.58 1.35 -12.59
N GLN A 192 14.15 1.40 -11.33
CA GLN A 192 15.04 1.57 -10.17
C GLN A 192 16.15 0.51 -10.14
N ILE A 193 15.82 -0.77 -10.34
CA ILE A 193 16.81 -1.85 -10.36
C ILE A 193 17.75 -1.73 -11.58
N GLN A 194 17.24 -1.35 -12.75
CA GLN A 194 18.07 -1.12 -13.96
C GLN A 194 19.08 0.01 -13.73
N ARG A 195 18.64 1.09 -13.07
CA ARG A 195 19.51 2.22 -12.72
C ARG A 195 20.59 1.80 -11.73
N HIS A 196 20.27 0.97 -10.74
CA HIS A 196 21.26 0.40 -9.82
C HIS A 196 22.24 -0.51 -10.55
N TRP A 197 21.75 -1.38 -11.45
CA TRP A 197 22.64 -2.23 -12.25
C TRP A 197 23.60 -1.39 -13.10
N TYR A 198 23.10 -0.36 -13.80
CA TYR A 198 23.95 0.58 -14.53
C TYR A 198 24.98 1.26 -13.61
N ALA A 199 24.58 1.77 -12.45
CA ALA A 199 25.49 2.43 -11.52
C ALA A 199 26.61 1.49 -11.05
N HIS A 200 26.26 0.27 -10.66
CA HIS A 200 27.22 -0.75 -10.25
C HIS A 200 28.15 -1.17 -11.41
N TRP A 201 27.61 -1.30 -12.63
CA TRP A 201 28.40 -1.58 -13.82
C TRP A 201 29.44 -0.49 -14.06
N MET A 202 29.02 0.77 -14.06
CA MET A 202 29.89 1.93 -14.27
C MET A 202 30.94 2.05 -13.16
N HIS A 203 30.58 1.82 -11.90
CA HIS A 203 31.53 1.84 -10.79
C HIS A 203 32.60 0.73 -10.93
N GLU A 204 32.22 -0.48 -11.32
CA GLU A 204 33.17 -1.58 -11.49
C GLU A 204 34.05 -1.41 -12.74
N THR A 205 33.53 -0.89 -13.84
CA THR A 205 34.29 -0.77 -15.10
C THR A 205 35.06 0.54 -15.22
N VAL A 206 34.49 1.67 -14.80
CA VAL A 206 35.14 2.99 -14.91
C VAL A 206 36.00 3.29 -13.70
N GLN A 207 35.47 3.16 -12.48
CA GLN A 207 36.22 3.55 -11.29
C GLN A 207 37.22 2.46 -10.87
N SER A 208 36.82 1.19 -10.87
CA SER A 208 37.68 0.09 -10.38
C SER A 208 38.68 -0.41 -11.43
N LYS A 209 38.35 -0.34 -12.73
CA LYS A 209 39.24 -0.76 -13.83
C LYS A 209 39.84 0.41 -14.62
N SER A 210 39.56 1.67 -14.22
CA SER A 210 40.07 2.89 -14.86
C SER A 210 39.83 2.94 -16.38
N ARG A 211 38.64 2.52 -16.83
CA ARG A 211 38.25 2.55 -18.26
C ARG A 211 37.49 3.83 -18.62
N ASP A 212 37.50 4.14 -19.91
CA ASP A 212 36.66 5.21 -20.45
C ASP A 212 35.16 4.91 -20.27
N ILE A 213 34.38 5.97 -20.03
CA ILE A 213 32.92 5.87 -19.84
C ILE A 213 32.22 5.36 -21.11
N GLY A 214 32.70 5.76 -22.29
CA GLY A 214 32.18 5.32 -23.58
C GLY A 214 32.40 3.82 -23.81
N ASP A 215 33.59 3.32 -23.49
CA ASP A 215 33.91 1.89 -23.59
C ASP A 215 33.05 1.06 -22.63
N ALA A 216 32.93 1.49 -21.37
CA ALA A 216 32.10 0.83 -20.36
C ALA A 216 30.63 0.75 -20.78
N ARG A 217 30.10 1.82 -21.40
CA ARG A 217 28.73 1.86 -21.94
C ARG A 217 28.58 0.93 -23.14
N SER A 218 29.55 0.94 -24.05
CA SER A 218 29.54 0.09 -25.25
C SER A 218 29.58 -1.40 -24.87
N GLU A 219 30.35 -1.76 -23.84
CA GLU A 219 30.37 -3.12 -23.30
C GLU A 219 29.01 -3.52 -22.71
N LEU A 220 28.35 -2.62 -21.97
CA LEU A 220 27.01 -2.87 -21.44
C LEU A 220 25.97 -3.05 -22.55
N ILE A 221 26.02 -2.20 -23.57
CA ILE A 221 25.14 -2.30 -24.75
C ILE A 221 25.35 -3.65 -25.45
N ALA A 222 26.60 -4.07 -25.65
CA ALA A 222 26.91 -5.36 -26.26
C ALA A 222 26.33 -6.53 -25.46
N VAL A 223 26.39 -6.48 -24.12
CA VAL A 223 25.74 -7.49 -23.27
C VAL A 223 24.23 -7.52 -23.50
N ILE A 224 23.56 -6.36 -23.54
CA ILE A 224 22.11 -6.28 -23.76
C ILE A 224 21.74 -6.83 -25.15
N GLU A 225 22.46 -6.45 -26.19
CA GLU A 225 22.20 -6.94 -27.56
C GLU A 225 22.46 -8.45 -27.68
N ASN A 226 23.48 -8.99 -27.01
CA ASN A 226 23.73 -10.43 -27.01
C ASN A 226 22.65 -11.21 -26.25
N ILE A 227 22.08 -10.66 -25.17
CA ILE A 227 20.92 -11.26 -24.48
C ILE A 227 19.70 -11.26 -25.41
N LYS A 228 19.44 -10.14 -26.07
CA LYS A 228 18.33 -9.99 -27.04
C LYS A 228 18.47 -10.92 -28.25
N ALA A 229 19.69 -11.12 -28.74
CA ALA A 229 19.99 -12.07 -29.81
C ALA A 229 19.91 -13.54 -29.36
N GLY A 230 19.76 -13.80 -28.05
CA GLY A 230 19.76 -15.13 -27.48
C GLY A 230 21.13 -15.80 -27.44
N GLU A 231 22.23 -15.03 -27.52
CA GLU A 231 23.60 -15.54 -27.38
C GLU A 231 24.01 -15.66 -25.90
N LEU A 232 23.48 -14.77 -25.06
CA LEU A 232 23.62 -14.80 -23.61
C LEU A 232 22.26 -15.11 -22.97
N LYS A 233 22.27 -15.94 -21.94
CA LYS A 233 21.07 -16.17 -21.12
C LYS A 233 20.81 -14.94 -20.25
N PRO A 234 19.56 -14.47 -20.16
CA PRO A 234 19.21 -13.41 -19.21
C PRO A 234 19.44 -13.90 -17.78
N TRP A 235 19.88 -13.01 -16.90
CA TRP A 235 20.09 -13.35 -15.49
C TRP A 235 18.73 -13.37 -14.80
N GLY A 236 18.34 -14.55 -14.30
CA GLY A 236 17.12 -14.69 -13.51
C GLY A 236 17.17 -13.76 -12.31
N PRO A 237 16.10 -12.99 -12.02
CA PRO A 237 14.71 -13.19 -12.45
C PRO A 237 14.27 -12.34 -13.66
N TYR A 238 15.18 -11.62 -14.31
CA TYR A 238 14.82 -10.64 -15.34
C TYR A 238 14.65 -11.29 -16.71
N GLN A 239 13.58 -10.91 -17.42
CA GLN A 239 13.33 -11.34 -18.80
C GLN A 239 14.11 -10.47 -19.80
N VAL A 240 14.19 -10.92 -21.06
CA VAL A 240 14.92 -10.20 -22.12
C VAL A 240 14.43 -8.75 -22.27
N GLU A 241 13.11 -8.54 -22.22
CA GLU A 241 12.46 -7.23 -22.36
C GLU A 241 12.89 -6.24 -21.27
N TRP A 242 13.26 -6.75 -20.09
CA TRP A 242 13.79 -5.93 -19.00
C TRP A 242 15.15 -5.32 -19.41
N TYR A 243 16.01 -6.05 -20.10
CA TYR A 243 17.28 -5.52 -20.60
C TYR A 243 17.06 -4.56 -21.77
N GLU A 244 16.17 -4.91 -22.71
CA GLU A 244 15.84 -4.08 -23.87
C GLU A 244 15.31 -2.70 -23.47
N CYS A 245 14.55 -2.63 -22.38
CA CYS A 245 14.03 -1.37 -21.85
C CYS A 245 15.13 -0.38 -21.42
N MET A 246 16.39 -0.80 -21.31
CA MET A 246 17.50 0.13 -21.08
C MET A 246 17.95 0.89 -22.34
N LEU A 247 17.59 0.38 -23.52
CA LEU A 247 17.95 0.96 -24.81
C LEU A 247 16.95 2.04 -25.24
N GLU A 248 17.43 3.06 -25.94
CA GLU A 248 16.61 4.13 -26.49
C GLU A 248 15.66 3.58 -27.56
N LYS A 249 14.40 4.01 -27.55
CA LYS A 249 13.38 3.50 -28.47
C LYS A 249 13.28 4.44 -29.67
N ARG A 250 13.71 4.00 -30.86
CA ARG A 250 13.53 4.77 -32.08
C ARG A 250 12.13 4.52 -32.63
N LYS A 251 11.33 5.58 -32.74
CA LYS A 251 10.01 5.51 -33.38
C LYS A 251 10.19 5.03 -34.82
N GLY A 252 9.50 3.96 -35.16
CA GLY A 252 9.48 3.49 -36.54
C GLY A 252 8.86 4.56 -37.45
N SER A 253 9.51 4.89 -38.56
CA SER A 253 8.92 5.72 -39.61
C SER A 253 8.22 4.84 -40.65
N GLY A 254 7.05 5.26 -41.13
CA GLY A 254 6.36 4.60 -42.25
C GLY A 254 5.79 3.20 -41.94
N GLY A 255 5.14 3.01 -40.79
CA GLY A 255 4.45 1.75 -40.46
C GLY A 255 5.37 0.60 -40.02
N ARG A 256 6.67 0.84 -39.87
CA ARG A 256 7.60 -0.10 -39.25
C ARG A 256 7.37 -0.13 -37.74
N PRO A 257 7.45 -1.30 -37.09
CA PRO A 257 7.42 -1.37 -35.64
C PRO A 257 8.60 -0.60 -35.06
N ASP A 258 8.38 -0.03 -33.88
CA ASP A 258 9.45 0.64 -33.14
C ASP A 258 10.62 -0.34 -32.89
N GLN A 259 11.84 0.16 -33.02
CA GLN A 259 13.04 -0.64 -32.74
C GLN A 259 13.84 0.02 -31.62
N TYR A 260 14.31 -0.79 -30.69
CA TYR A 260 15.33 -0.37 -29.74
C TYR A 260 16.63 -0.10 -30.51
N SER A 261 17.22 1.08 -30.31
CA SER A 261 18.54 1.41 -30.87
C SER A 261 19.65 0.79 -30.05
N GLY A 262 20.83 0.61 -30.65
CA GLY A 262 22.05 0.23 -29.93
C GLY A 262 22.64 1.34 -29.03
N ASP A 263 21.81 2.27 -28.53
CA ASP A 263 22.19 3.35 -27.64
C ASP A 263 21.42 3.22 -26.31
N LEU A 264 22.07 3.47 -25.17
CA LEU A 264 21.39 3.52 -23.86
C LEU A 264 20.46 4.73 -23.78
N LYS A 265 19.32 4.59 -23.09
CA LYS A 265 18.41 5.71 -22.83
C LYS A 265 19.12 6.88 -22.17
N THR A 266 18.69 8.08 -22.54
CA THR A 266 19.20 9.34 -21.99
C THR A 266 19.11 9.41 -20.45
N SER A 267 18.12 8.74 -19.85
CA SER A 267 17.95 8.66 -18.39
C SER A 267 19.11 7.97 -17.67
N TYR A 268 19.81 7.03 -18.32
CA TYR A 268 20.99 6.37 -17.74
C TYR A 268 22.27 7.16 -18.00
N THR A 269 22.42 7.68 -19.23
CA THR A 269 23.66 8.39 -19.62
C THR A 269 23.84 9.74 -18.92
N LYS A 270 22.76 10.33 -18.39
CA LYS A 270 22.77 11.55 -17.57
C LYS A 270 23.03 11.31 -16.08
N ILE A 271 23.09 10.07 -15.60
CA ILE A 271 23.40 9.80 -14.19
C ILE A 271 24.85 10.21 -13.93
N SER A 272 25.05 11.13 -12.97
CA SER A 272 26.36 11.69 -12.64
C SER A 272 27.23 10.68 -11.86
N LEU A 273 28.54 10.89 -11.84
CA LEU A 273 29.45 10.05 -11.04
C LEU A 273 29.14 10.12 -9.54
N ALA A 274 28.73 11.29 -9.03
CA ALA A 274 28.32 11.44 -7.63
C ALA A 274 27.06 10.61 -7.32
N GLU A 275 26.09 10.62 -8.23
CA GLU A 275 24.88 9.82 -8.10
C GLU A 275 25.19 8.31 -8.22
N ILE A 276 26.08 7.91 -9.13
CA ILE A 276 26.57 6.53 -9.21
C ILE A 276 27.16 6.08 -7.87
N SER A 277 28.06 6.88 -7.28
CA SER A 277 28.66 6.56 -5.98
C SER A 277 27.61 6.46 -4.86
N ARG A 278 26.59 7.30 -4.88
CA ARG A 278 25.47 7.25 -3.92
C ARG A 278 24.66 5.97 -4.07
N MET A 279 24.29 5.60 -5.29
CA MET A 279 23.48 4.41 -5.58
C MET A 279 24.22 3.11 -5.23
N VAL A 280 25.53 3.05 -5.46
CA VAL A 280 26.36 1.87 -5.12
C VAL A 280 26.45 1.64 -3.60
N GLN A 281 26.24 2.69 -2.82
CA GLN A 281 26.20 2.66 -1.36
C GLN A 281 24.79 2.43 -0.79
N ASP A 282 23.76 2.34 -1.63
CA ASP A 282 22.38 2.16 -1.18
C ASP A 282 22.21 0.77 -0.53
N PRO A 283 21.91 0.70 0.78
CA PRO A 283 21.76 -0.57 1.49
C PRO A 283 20.48 -1.33 1.09
N LEU A 284 19.52 -0.68 0.43
CA LEU A 284 18.25 -1.30 0.04
C LEU A 284 18.38 -2.20 -1.19
N VAL A 285 19.35 -1.92 -2.07
CA VAL A 285 19.56 -2.69 -3.31
C VAL A 285 20.93 -3.39 -3.27
N PRO A 286 21.05 -4.55 -2.59
CA PRO A 286 22.33 -5.23 -2.48
C PRO A 286 22.77 -5.83 -3.81
N ARG A 287 24.09 -5.82 -4.08
CA ARG A 287 24.69 -6.34 -5.33
C ARG A 287 24.20 -7.72 -5.77
N ARG A 288 23.84 -8.60 -4.83
CA ARG A 288 23.36 -9.97 -5.12
C ARG A 288 22.05 -10.01 -5.91
N VAL A 289 21.28 -8.92 -5.91
CA VAL A 289 20.00 -8.83 -6.64
C VAL A 289 20.17 -8.22 -8.03
N LEU A 290 21.39 -7.84 -8.39
CA LEU A 290 21.69 -7.24 -9.68
C LEU A 290 22.25 -8.30 -10.64
N PRO A 291 22.03 -8.14 -11.96
CA PRO A 291 22.71 -8.95 -12.95
C PRO A 291 24.24 -8.86 -12.82
N PRO A 292 24.99 -9.80 -13.42
CA PRO A 292 26.44 -9.76 -13.42
C PRO A 292 27.00 -8.42 -13.92
N LEU A 293 28.09 -7.98 -13.30
CA LEU A 293 28.75 -6.70 -13.59
C LEU A 293 29.91 -6.84 -14.60
N SER A 294 29.97 -7.99 -15.28
CA SER A 294 30.93 -8.24 -16.35
C SER A 294 30.35 -9.21 -17.37
N ALA A 295 30.62 -8.97 -18.66
CA ALA A 295 30.05 -9.75 -19.76
C ALA A 295 30.38 -11.25 -19.65
N ASN A 296 31.58 -11.59 -19.20
CA ASN A 296 32.05 -12.97 -19.07
C ASN A 296 31.39 -13.79 -17.94
N ARG A 297 30.57 -13.17 -17.09
CA ARG A 297 29.84 -13.85 -16.02
C ARG A 297 28.41 -14.21 -16.40
N PHE A 298 27.93 -13.75 -17.56
CA PHE A 298 26.67 -14.24 -18.12
C PHE A 298 26.88 -15.63 -18.70
N GLU A 299 25.89 -16.50 -18.49
CA GLU A 299 25.89 -17.83 -19.11
C GLU A 299 25.62 -17.70 -20.61
N ARG A 300 26.29 -18.51 -21.41
CA ARG A 300 25.99 -18.63 -22.85
C ARG A 300 24.74 -19.50 -23.04
N ALA A 301 23.93 -19.16 -24.04
CA ALA A 301 22.72 -19.89 -24.40
C ALA A 301 23.00 -21.35 -24.79
#